data_AF-A0AAE0BAH1-F1
#
_entry.id   AF-A0AAE0BAH1-F1
#
_cell.length_a   1.000
_cell.length_b   1.000
_cell.length_c   1.000
_cell.angle_alpha   90.00
_cell.angle_beta   90.00
_cell.angle_gamma   90.00
#
_symmetry.space_group_name_H-M   'P 1'
#
loop_
_entity.id
_entity.type
_entity.pdbx_description
1 polymer ?
#
loop_
_entity_poly.entity_id
_entity_poly.type
_entity_poly.pdbx_seq_one_letter_code
_entity_poly.pdbx_strand_id
1 'polypeptide(L)'
;MTKVQSMKSMKSMKESDADSDADSLLTESEDEEDEEIEEEIKTRQQLLDLASVQKEKVLDVIAKDMKCDQSSIRIIAVIGSTTFFNSASQSLCQEIGRRLAALPDSYVLVTGGFKGVGATIARAFHDVRVMDNRPTGVYMVLPEYESNITNFREKAPVREGTDQFREWEFGSTIFIGRSVKEREVLMGVMPVLVLVEGGPGAAHEATIASLAGRCVLPVKATGGAASGMRGGFVPHDFQNLLEDISPDSKAAWATINGPELNVKDICSSLTTLVQLVHDNQDTVHHKGMTFRHGSRQLSVLVQGHSGGEPPENMKCLNGSAGSYSREHGAEGLRHLRGFMEKFAAVYLVNGHGSKNQYKYPETLQADLQMVITDLDLRHGQGNWLAGYGGDPYRPTSPDIAHILRIMHQEHGVPVIAVQCDLFEHAIMHPEKSETYAHLQDGAVFFYETKYWVDPSSGQRNVLYGGYQTVREDGAQSEVLVGGSSIWFDPEICKLLAGHIVIGGGRITRDDCRACQAFGVPIYYIKAPAKYYFEESEALMYGEIDMWMQNITGFWRHWAQRDDEADDTNEAPEPAAASE
;
A
#
# COMPACT_ATOMS: atom_id res chain seq x y z
N MET A 1 -3.11 5.70 71.04
CA MET A 1 -2.34 6.48 72.04
C MET A 1 -0.93 5.91 72.12
N THR A 2 0.07 6.76 71.86
CA THR A 2 1.50 6.70 72.29
C THR A 2 2.35 5.50 71.84
N LYS A 3 3.20 5.60 70.80
CA LYS A 3 4.59 6.14 70.72
C LYS A 3 5.65 5.45 71.61
N VAL A 4 6.66 4.89 70.92
CA VAL A 4 8.13 5.10 71.08
C VAL A 4 9.00 4.02 71.77
N GLN A 5 10.20 3.87 71.15
CA GLN A 5 11.48 3.21 71.53
C GLN A 5 11.61 1.73 71.10
N SER A 6 12.69 1.27 70.44
CA SER A 6 14.10 1.69 70.54
C SER A 6 14.91 1.34 69.27
N MET A 7 15.82 2.24 68.91
CA MET A 7 16.93 2.03 67.96
C MET A 7 18.00 1.10 68.56
N LYS A 8 18.66 0.29 67.72
CA LYS A 8 20.13 0.29 67.44
C LYS A 8 20.65 -1.10 67.05
N SER A 9 21.60 -1.08 66.12
CA SER A 9 22.64 -2.07 65.85
C SER A 9 22.35 -3.11 64.78
N MET A 10 22.77 -2.83 63.54
CA MET A 10 23.97 -3.47 62.99
C MET A 10 24.29 -2.86 61.62
N LYS A 11 25.52 -2.35 61.52
CA LYS A 11 26.17 -1.82 60.33
C LYS A 11 27.26 -2.83 59.95
N SER A 12 27.49 -2.97 58.64
CA SER A 12 28.55 -3.74 57.96
C SER A 12 28.24 -5.20 57.63
N MET A 13 27.99 -5.47 56.35
CA MET A 13 28.86 -6.32 55.51
C MET A 13 28.34 -6.41 54.07
N LYS A 14 29.29 -6.26 53.13
CA LYS A 14 29.31 -6.69 51.72
C LYS A 14 28.60 -5.82 50.68
N GLU A 15 29.38 -4.86 50.17
CA GLU A 15 29.46 -4.56 48.73
C GLU A 15 30.47 -5.53 48.10
N SER A 16 30.02 -6.40 47.20
CA SER A 16 30.77 -6.84 46.01
C SER A 16 29.83 -7.68 45.13
N ASP A 17 29.96 -7.50 43.81
CA ASP A 17 29.52 -8.40 42.74
C ASP A 17 28.04 -8.31 42.31
N ALA A 18 27.71 -7.25 41.58
CA ALA A 18 26.52 -7.19 40.73
C ALA A 18 26.77 -6.20 39.57
N ASP A 19 27.60 -6.58 38.59
CA ASP A 19 27.81 -5.75 37.38
C ASP A 19 28.36 -6.53 36.16
N SER A 20 28.01 -7.81 35.99
CA SER A 20 28.47 -8.61 34.82
C SER A 20 27.39 -9.21 33.93
N ASP A 21 26.10 -9.12 34.29
CA ASP A 21 25.07 -9.95 33.64
C ASP A 21 24.11 -9.17 32.73
N ALA A 22 24.39 -7.89 32.45
CA ALA A 22 23.55 -7.08 31.55
C ALA A 22 23.97 -7.17 30.06
N ASP A 23 25.13 -7.77 29.76
CA ASP A 23 25.69 -7.83 28.40
C ASP A 23 25.37 -9.14 27.65
N SER A 24 24.73 -10.12 28.33
CA SER A 24 24.39 -11.43 27.71
C SER A 24 22.95 -11.54 27.23
N LEU A 25 22.12 -10.51 27.41
CA LEU A 25 20.70 -10.51 27.00
C LEU A 25 20.46 -9.73 25.70
N LEU A 26 21.50 -9.08 25.14
CA LEU A 26 21.41 -8.32 23.89
C LEU A 26 21.78 -9.15 22.65
N THR A 27 22.38 -10.34 22.81
CA THR A 27 22.77 -11.20 21.68
C THR A 27 21.65 -12.11 21.19
N GLU A 28 20.64 -12.41 22.01
CA GLU A 28 19.58 -13.36 21.62
C GLU A 28 18.53 -12.75 20.68
N SER A 29 18.39 -11.41 20.61
CA SER A 29 17.38 -10.75 19.76
C SER A 29 17.84 -10.50 18.32
N GLU A 30 19.14 -10.36 18.07
CA GLU A 30 19.68 -10.22 16.71
C GLU A 30 19.63 -11.56 15.95
N ASP A 31 19.81 -12.68 16.66
CA ASP A 31 19.77 -14.03 16.08
C ASP A 31 18.35 -14.42 15.58
N GLU A 32 17.27 -13.93 16.20
CA GLU A 32 15.89 -14.26 15.79
C GLU A 32 15.45 -13.54 14.49
N GLU A 33 15.88 -12.29 14.25
CA GLU A 33 15.55 -11.56 13.01
C GLU A 33 16.30 -12.13 11.80
N ASP A 34 17.57 -12.52 12.00
CA ASP A 34 18.37 -13.17 10.96
C ASP A 34 17.77 -14.56 10.59
N GLU A 35 17.24 -15.31 11.56
CA GLU A 35 16.54 -16.57 11.30
C GLU A 35 15.26 -16.39 10.46
N GLU A 36 14.42 -15.38 10.72
CA GLU A 36 13.20 -15.13 9.93
C GLU A 36 13.52 -14.73 8.49
N ILE A 37 14.54 -13.88 8.29
CA ILE A 37 15.01 -13.48 6.96
C ILE A 37 15.58 -14.68 6.20
N GLU A 38 16.38 -15.52 6.87
CA GLU A 38 16.90 -16.75 6.27
C GLU A 38 15.79 -17.72 5.87
N GLU A 39 14.75 -17.89 6.69
CA GLU A 39 13.59 -18.72 6.36
C GLU A 39 12.81 -18.16 5.16
N GLU A 40 12.63 -16.84 5.06
CA GLU A 40 11.96 -16.23 3.92
C GLU A 40 12.77 -16.40 2.63
N ILE A 41 14.09 -16.15 2.67
CA ILE A 41 15.00 -16.35 1.54
C ILE A 41 14.94 -17.81 1.07
N LYS A 42 14.99 -18.76 2.01
CA LYS A 42 14.92 -20.20 1.73
C LYS A 42 13.58 -20.57 1.08
N THR A 43 12.47 -20.05 1.59
CA THR A 43 11.13 -20.29 1.04
C THR A 43 11.00 -19.74 -0.38
N ARG A 44 11.51 -18.53 -0.64
CA ARG A 44 11.51 -17.92 -1.98
C ARG A 44 12.37 -18.70 -2.96
N GLN A 45 13.55 -19.16 -2.55
CA GLN A 45 14.41 -19.99 -3.40
C GLN A 45 13.73 -21.32 -3.75
N GLN A 46 13.10 -21.98 -2.79
CA GLN A 46 12.32 -23.20 -3.04
C GLN A 46 11.18 -22.98 -4.06
N LEU A 47 10.49 -21.85 -3.99
CA LEU A 47 9.45 -21.48 -4.96
C LEU A 47 10.03 -21.26 -6.36
N LEU A 48 11.19 -20.61 -6.49
CA LEU A 48 11.87 -20.41 -7.77
C LEU A 48 12.37 -21.73 -8.38
N ASP A 49 12.87 -22.64 -7.54
CA ASP A 49 13.30 -23.98 -7.97
C ASP A 49 12.10 -24.79 -8.47
N LEU A 50 10.98 -24.76 -7.72
CA LEU A 50 9.73 -25.41 -8.12
C LEU A 50 9.20 -24.83 -9.44
N ALA A 51 9.19 -23.51 -9.57
CA ALA A 51 8.75 -22.82 -10.78
C ALA A 51 9.65 -23.16 -11.98
N SER A 52 10.95 -23.34 -11.77
CA SER A 52 11.87 -23.78 -12.83
C SER A 52 11.55 -25.20 -13.31
N VAL A 53 11.27 -26.14 -12.40
CA VAL A 53 10.82 -27.49 -12.77
C VAL A 53 9.48 -27.46 -13.50
N GLN A 54 8.56 -26.62 -13.06
CA GLN A 54 7.25 -26.46 -13.72
C GLN A 54 7.38 -25.83 -15.11
N LYS A 55 8.30 -24.89 -15.31
CA LYS A 55 8.60 -24.29 -16.60
C LYS A 55 9.08 -25.32 -17.61
N GLU A 56 9.96 -26.25 -17.22
CA GLU A 56 10.40 -27.33 -18.11
C GLU A 56 9.23 -28.23 -18.54
N LYS A 57 8.27 -28.52 -17.64
CA LYS A 57 7.05 -29.24 -18.00
C LYS A 57 6.19 -28.47 -19.01
N VAL A 58 6.11 -27.15 -18.88
CA VAL A 58 5.42 -26.30 -19.86
C VAL A 58 6.13 -26.39 -21.22
N LEU A 59 7.46 -26.31 -21.24
CA LEU A 59 8.25 -26.44 -22.46
C LEU A 59 8.11 -27.81 -23.13
N ASP A 60 8.06 -28.90 -22.36
CA ASP A 60 7.79 -30.26 -22.86
C ASP A 60 6.45 -30.34 -23.59
N VAL A 61 5.40 -29.77 -22.98
CA VAL A 61 4.06 -29.76 -23.58
C VAL A 61 4.05 -28.96 -24.88
N ILE A 62 4.68 -27.78 -24.88
CA ILE A 62 4.77 -26.92 -26.06
C ILE A 62 5.57 -27.60 -27.17
N ALA A 63 6.75 -28.15 -26.86
CA ALA A 63 7.61 -28.82 -27.85
C ALA A 63 6.92 -30.01 -28.51
N LYS A 64 6.19 -30.80 -27.71
CA LYS A 64 5.38 -31.92 -28.22
C LYS A 64 4.27 -31.46 -29.15
N ASP A 65 3.56 -30.39 -28.78
CA ASP A 65 2.45 -29.84 -29.57
C ASP A 65 2.95 -29.20 -30.88
N MET A 66 4.02 -28.40 -30.80
CA MET A 66 4.67 -27.73 -31.94
C MET A 66 5.52 -28.67 -32.80
N LYS A 67 5.77 -29.91 -32.34
CA LYS A 67 6.63 -30.92 -32.99
C LYS A 67 8.04 -30.38 -33.29
N CYS A 68 8.60 -29.64 -32.34
CA CYS A 68 9.93 -29.06 -32.45
C CYS A 68 10.77 -29.40 -31.22
N ASP A 69 12.06 -29.04 -31.27
CA ASP A 69 12.94 -29.14 -30.12
C ASP A 69 12.70 -27.97 -29.15
N GLN A 70 12.83 -28.20 -27.85
CA GLN A 70 12.62 -27.18 -26.83
C GLN A 70 13.52 -25.96 -27.03
N SER A 71 14.77 -26.18 -27.44
CA SER A 71 15.75 -25.11 -27.68
C SER A 71 15.34 -24.14 -28.79
N SER A 72 14.42 -24.55 -29.68
CA SER A 72 13.91 -23.73 -30.76
C SER A 72 12.72 -22.84 -30.35
N ILE A 73 12.12 -23.07 -29.19
CA ILE A 73 10.93 -22.35 -28.74
C ILE A 73 11.31 -20.99 -28.16
N ARG A 74 10.61 -19.95 -28.59
CA ARG A 74 10.72 -18.58 -28.05
C ARG A 74 9.41 -18.20 -27.37
N ILE A 75 9.40 -18.26 -26.04
CA ILE A 75 8.21 -17.96 -25.22
C ILE A 75 8.05 -16.45 -25.00
N ILE A 76 6.89 -15.93 -25.40
CA ILE A 76 6.38 -14.63 -25.00
C ILE A 76 5.32 -14.85 -23.92
N ALA A 77 5.65 -14.54 -22.67
CA ALA A 77 4.68 -14.56 -21.58
C ALA A 77 3.89 -13.23 -21.54
N VAL A 78 2.59 -13.31 -21.31
CA VAL A 78 1.72 -12.13 -21.20
C VAL A 78 1.05 -12.12 -19.83
N ILE A 79 1.25 -11.02 -19.12
CA ILE A 79 0.67 -10.75 -17.78
C ILE A 79 -0.07 -9.42 -17.79
N GLY A 80 -1.08 -9.27 -16.95
CA GLY A 80 -1.91 -8.06 -16.93
C GLY A 80 -3.20 -8.19 -16.12
N SER A 81 -4.10 -7.23 -16.34
CA SER A 81 -5.39 -7.17 -15.63
C SER A 81 -6.37 -8.24 -16.12
N THR A 82 -7.24 -8.70 -15.21
CA THR A 82 -8.33 -9.65 -15.55
C THR A 82 -9.55 -8.95 -16.17
N THR A 83 -9.56 -7.63 -16.10
CA THR A 83 -10.61 -6.71 -16.57
C THR A 83 -9.93 -5.43 -17.03
N PHE A 84 -10.35 -4.88 -18.15
CA PHE A 84 -9.75 -3.65 -18.68
C PHE A 84 -10.15 -2.42 -17.88
N PHE A 85 -9.19 -1.54 -17.59
CA PHE A 85 -9.48 -0.24 -16.98
C PHE A 85 -10.12 0.73 -17.98
N ASN A 86 -9.79 0.60 -19.27
CA ASN A 86 -10.38 1.39 -20.34
C ASN A 86 -10.46 0.59 -21.66
N SER A 87 -11.34 1.02 -22.56
CA SER A 87 -11.56 0.34 -23.85
C SER A 87 -10.37 0.45 -24.81
N ALA A 88 -9.54 1.48 -24.69
CA ALA A 88 -8.37 1.67 -25.56
C ALA A 88 -7.30 0.60 -25.30
N SER A 89 -7.11 0.18 -24.04
CA SER A 89 -6.25 -0.95 -23.68
C SER A 89 -6.68 -2.26 -24.34
N GLN A 90 -7.99 -2.50 -24.49
CA GLN A 90 -8.50 -3.70 -25.15
C GLN A 90 -8.15 -3.71 -26.64
N SER A 91 -8.37 -2.58 -27.35
CA SER A 91 -7.99 -2.44 -28.76
C SER A 91 -6.49 -2.58 -28.96
N LEU A 92 -5.69 -2.00 -28.07
CA LEU A 92 -4.24 -2.18 -28.06
C LEU A 92 -3.83 -3.65 -27.87
N CYS A 93 -4.42 -4.36 -26.91
CA CYS A 93 -4.16 -5.78 -26.68
C CYS A 93 -4.46 -6.63 -27.92
N GLN A 94 -5.57 -6.36 -28.61
CA GLN A 94 -5.88 -7.06 -29.86
C GLN A 94 -4.80 -6.81 -30.92
N GLU A 95 -4.35 -5.57 -31.10
CA GLU A 95 -3.32 -5.24 -32.09
C GLU A 95 -1.94 -5.82 -31.72
N ILE A 96 -1.58 -5.84 -30.43
CA ILE A 96 -0.38 -6.55 -29.94
C ILE A 96 -0.45 -8.02 -30.36
N GLY A 97 -1.56 -8.71 -30.10
CA GLY A 97 -1.72 -10.12 -30.47
C GLY A 97 -1.56 -10.38 -31.97
N ARG A 98 -2.18 -9.55 -32.82
CA ARG A 98 -2.03 -9.66 -34.29
C ARG A 98 -0.60 -9.45 -34.76
N ARG A 99 0.11 -8.48 -34.17
CA ARG A 99 1.49 -8.15 -34.54
C ARG A 99 2.46 -9.24 -34.12
N LEU A 100 2.31 -9.76 -32.91
CA LEU A 100 3.13 -10.88 -32.43
C LEU A 100 2.88 -12.17 -33.23
N ALA A 101 1.65 -12.39 -33.74
CA ALA A 101 1.36 -13.56 -34.59
C ALA A 101 2.15 -13.60 -35.89
N ALA A 102 2.60 -12.44 -36.40
CA ALA A 102 3.44 -12.34 -37.59
C ALA A 102 4.89 -12.83 -37.35
N LEU A 103 5.32 -13.00 -36.09
CA LEU A 103 6.62 -13.59 -35.77
C LEU A 103 6.68 -15.06 -36.22
N PRO A 104 7.89 -15.62 -36.48
CA PRO A 104 8.06 -17.02 -36.89
C PRO A 104 7.35 -18.02 -35.98
N ASP A 105 7.05 -19.22 -36.52
CA ASP A 105 6.33 -20.28 -35.79
C ASP A 105 7.04 -20.75 -34.51
N SER A 106 8.36 -20.51 -34.40
CA SER A 106 9.13 -20.74 -33.17
C SER A 106 8.66 -19.88 -31.99
N TYR A 107 8.01 -18.75 -32.24
CA TYR A 107 7.42 -17.91 -31.20
C TYR A 107 6.07 -18.46 -30.77
N VAL A 108 5.92 -18.63 -29.46
CA VAL A 108 4.68 -19.07 -28.82
C VAL A 108 4.29 -18.06 -27.75
N LEU A 109 2.98 -17.97 -27.50
CA LEU A 109 2.41 -17.06 -26.53
C LEU A 109 1.88 -17.84 -25.34
N VAL A 110 2.35 -17.49 -24.14
CA VAL A 110 1.96 -18.13 -22.89
C VAL A 110 1.28 -17.08 -22.00
N THR A 111 0.11 -17.39 -21.43
CA THR A 111 -0.57 -16.49 -20.50
C THR A 111 -0.98 -17.22 -19.22
N GLY A 112 -1.32 -16.48 -18.18
CA GLY A 112 -1.86 -17.04 -16.94
C GLY A 112 -3.29 -17.60 -17.05
N GLY A 113 -3.85 -17.71 -18.25
CA GLY A 113 -5.14 -18.36 -18.51
C GLY A 113 -6.38 -17.62 -17.98
N PHE A 114 -6.23 -16.38 -17.53
CA PHE A 114 -7.34 -15.57 -17.04
C PHE A 114 -7.86 -14.65 -18.17
N LYS A 115 -9.12 -14.22 -18.05
CA LYS A 115 -9.77 -13.23 -18.92
C LYS A 115 -9.04 -11.89 -18.86
N GLY A 116 -9.45 -10.92 -19.69
CA GLY A 116 -8.83 -9.59 -19.75
C GLY A 116 -7.64 -9.56 -20.71
N VAL A 117 -6.51 -9.00 -20.26
CA VAL A 117 -5.32 -8.74 -21.09
C VAL A 117 -4.79 -10.01 -21.75
N GLY A 118 -4.44 -11.02 -20.94
CA GLY A 118 -3.83 -12.27 -21.44
C GLY A 118 -4.69 -12.95 -22.50
N ALA A 119 -5.96 -13.24 -22.17
CA ALA A 119 -6.88 -13.88 -23.09
C ALA A 119 -7.15 -13.05 -24.36
N THR A 120 -7.16 -11.72 -24.29
CA THR A 120 -7.43 -10.86 -25.45
C THR A 120 -6.26 -10.88 -26.43
N ILE A 121 -5.02 -10.73 -25.93
CA ILE A 121 -3.81 -10.82 -26.76
C ILE A 121 -3.71 -12.22 -27.37
N ALA A 122 -3.91 -13.25 -26.55
CA ALA A 122 -3.84 -14.64 -26.97
C ALA A 122 -4.85 -15.00 -28.05
N ARG A 123 -6.10 -14.52 -27.93
CA ARG A 123 -7.13 -14.76 -28.95
C ARG A 123 -6.79 -14.11 -30.28
N ALA A 124 -6.38 -12.84 -30.25
CA ALA A 124 -5.98 -12.14 -31.47
C ALA A 124 -4.78 -12.79 -32.15
N PHE A 125 -3.82 -13.31 -31.37
CA PHE A 125 -2.69 -14.07 -31.89
C PHE A 125 -3.13 -15.39 -32.54
N HIS A 126 -3.96 -16.15 -31.82
CA HIS A 126 -4.53 -17.42 -32.28
C HIS A 126 -5.27 -17.25 -33.61
N ASP A 127 -6.18 -16.28 -33.69
CA ASP A 127 -7.07 -16.10 -34.83
C ASP A 127 -6.28 -15.76 -36.11
N VAL A 128 -5.26 -14.91 -36.01
CA VAL A 128 -4.38 -14.60 -37.15
C VAL A 128 -3.64 -15.85 -37.64
N ARG A 129 -3.05 -16.64 -36.73
CA ARG A 129 -2.33 -17.85 -37.12
C ARG A 129 -3.25 -18.92 -37.72
N VAL A 130 -4.46 -19.08 -37.19
CA VAL A 130 -5.47 -19.98 -37.77
C VAL A 130 -5.83 -19.54 -39.19
N MET A 131 -6.09 -18.24 -39.40
CA MET A 131 -6.38 -17.70 -40.73
C MET A 131 -5.23 -17.94 -41.72
N ASP A 132 -3.99 -17.88 -41.25
CA ASP A 132 -2.79 -18.13 -42.06
C ASP A 132 -2.45 -19.63 -42.23
N ASN A 133 -3.27 -20.55 -41.70
CA ASN A 133 -3.01 -22.00 -41.64
C ASN A 133 -1.68 -22.36 -40.95
N ARG A 134 -1.33 -21.63 -39.89
CA ARG A 134 -0.12 -21.82 -39.08
C ARG A 134 -0.46 -22.48 -37.74
N PRO A 135 0.51 -23.14 -37.07
CA PRO A 135 0.33 -23.61 -35.70
C PRO A 135 -0.10 -22.47 -34.78
N THR A 136 -1.13 -22.68 -33.96
CA THR A 136 -1.71 -21.61 -33.14
C THR A 136 -0.71 -21.02 -32.17
N GLY A 137 0.14 -21.85 -31.56
CA GLY A 137 1.21 -21.43 -30.65
C GLY A 137 0.72 -20.65 -29.43
N VAL A 138 -0.49 -20.94 -28.93
CA VAL A 138 -1.09 -20.24 -27.78
C VAL A 138 -1.33 -21.22 -26.64
N TYR A 139 -0.78 -20.90 -25.47
CA TYR A 139 -0.87 -21.73 -24.27
C TYR A 139 -1.39 -20.94 -23.06
N MET A 140 -2.41 -21.47 -22.41
CA MET A 140 -3.07 -20.89 -21.23
C MET A 140 -2.69 -21.70 -20.00
N VAL A 141 -1.93 -21.11 -19.08
CA VAL A 141 -1.48 -21.79 -17.86
C VAL A 141 -2.47 -21.53 -16.74
N LEU A 142 -3.16 -22.59 -16.30
CA LEU A 142 -4.07 -22.54 -15.15
C LEU A 142 -3.62 -23.55 -14.10
N PRO A 143 -3.87 -23.33 -12.80
CA PRO A 143 -3.60 -24.36 -11.81
C PRO A 143 -4.61 -25.50 -11.94
N GLU A 144 -4.21 -26.70 -11.50
CA GLU A 144 -5.09 -27.89 -11.48
C GLU A 144 -6.26 -27.71 -10.50
N TYR A 145 -6.01 -26.96 -9.42
CA TYR A 145 -6.91 -26.76 -8.30
C TYR A 145 -6.75 -25.35 -7.73
N GLU A 146 -7.81 -24.82 -7.12
CA GLU A 146 -7.75 -23.61 -6.30
C GLU A 146 -8.83 -23.67 -5.23
N SER A 147 -8.42 -23.61 -3.95
CA SER A 147 -9.34 -23.71 -2.82
C SER A 147 -10.37 -22.59 -2.79
N ASN A 148 -10.02 -21.41 -3.33
CA ASN A 148 -10.91 -20.24 -3.40
C ASN A 148 -11.40 -19.98 -4.83
N ILE A 149 -11.78 -21.03 -5.57
CA ILE A 149 -12.20 -20.97 -6.98
C ILE A 149 -13.29 -19.92 -7.25
N THR A 150 -14.15 -19.66 -6.24
CA THR A 150 -15.29 -18.73 -6.32
C THR A 150 -14.84 -17.32 -6.69
N ASN A 151 -13.68 -16.89 -6.18
CA ASN A 151 -13.07 -15.58 -6.46
C ASN A 151 -12.61 -15.42 -7.93
N PHE A 152 -12.62 -16.51 -8.70
CA PHE A 152 -12.08 -16.59 -10.05
C PHE A 152 -13.11 -16.99 -11.12
N ARG A 153 -14.36 -17.32 -10.75
CA ARG A 153 -15.40 -17.75 -11.70
C ARG A 153 -15.66 -16.72 -12.82
N GLU A 154 -15.56 -15.44 -12.49
CA GLU A 154 -15.72 -14.38 -13.47
C GLU A 154 -14.43 -14.08 -14.23
N LYS A 155 -13.27 -14.48 -13.69
CA LYS A 155 -11.93 -14.13 -14.17
C LYS A 155 -11.26 -15.23 -14.99
N ALA A 156 -11.72 -16.46 -14.91
CA ALA A 156 -11.14 -17.61 -15.60
C ALA A 156 -12.22 -18.64 -15.96
N PRO A 157 -11.97 -19.54 -16.92
CA PRO A 157 -12.87 -20.66 -17.18
C PRO A 157 -12.84 -21.65 -16.01
N VAL A 158 -13.97 -21.78 -15.30
CA VAL A 158 -14.16 -22.69 -14.17
C VAL A 158 -15.20 -23.77 -14.53
N ARG A 159 -14.99 -25.01 -14.09
CA ARG A 159 -15.96 -26.11 -14.23
C ARG A 159 -17.12 -25.90 -13.26
N GLU A 160 -18.34 -25.88 -13.79
CA GLU A 160 -19.55 -25.65 -13.00
C GLU A 160 -19.69 -26.68 -11.87
N GLY A 161 -19.98 -26.20 -10.66
CA GLY A 161 -20.16 -27.05 -9.48
C GLY A 161 -18.88 -27.67 -8.90
N THR A 162 -17.68 -27.22 -9.30
CA THR A 162 -16.41 -27.78 -8.80
C THR A 162 -15.38 -26.68 -8.46
N ASP A 163 -14.29 -27.09 -7.80
CA ASP A 163 -13.11 -26.26 -7.49
C ASP A 163 -11.98 -26.40 -8.52
N GLN A 164 -12.35 -26.69 -9.77
CA GLN A 164 -11.41 -26.92 -10.85
C GLN A 164 -11.62 -25.93 -11.99
N PHE A 165 -10.51 -25.50 -12.59
CA PHE A 165 -10.53 -24.76 -13.84
C PHE A 165 -10.94 -25.69 -15.01
N ARG A 166 -11.41 -25.09 -16.10
CA ARG A 166 -11.67 -25.79 -17.37
C ARG A 166 -10.85 -25.18 -18.50
N GLU A 167 -10.77 -25.92 -19.60
CA GLU A 167 -10.03 -25.49 -20.78
C GLU A 167 -10.68 -24.26 -21.42
N TRP A 168 -9.84 -23.44 -22.05
CA TRP A 168 -10.30 -22.41 -22.98
C TRP A 168 -10.80 -23.01 -24.29
N GLU A 169 -11.71 -22.30 -24.95
CA GLU A 169 -12.26 -22.69 -26.26
C GLU A 169 -11.29 -22.46 -27.43
N PHE A 170 -10.12 -21.88 -27.18
CA PHE A 170 -9.08 -21.60 -28.16
C PHE A 170 -7.69 -21.78 -27.54
N GLY A 171 -6.70 -22.07 -28.39
CA GLY A 171 -5.36 -22.45 -27.94
C GLY A 171 -5.37 -23.73 -27.09
N SER A 172 -4.28 -23.99 -26.39
CA SER A 172 -4.14 -25.15 -25.51
C SER A 172 -4.06 -24.71 -24.06
N THR A 173 -4.81 -25.37 -23.17
CA THR A 173 -4.73 -25.10 -21.73
C THR A 173 -3.79 -26.10 -21.06
N ILE A 174 -2.83 -25.60 -20.29
CA ILE A 174 -1.89 -26.41 -19.51
C ILE A 174 -2.28 -26.25 -18.04
N PHE A 175 -2.71 -27.35 -17.42
CA PHE A 175 -2.97 -27.38 -15.99
C PHE A 175 -1.68 -27.72 -15.24
N ILE A 176 -1.19 -26.79 -14.42
CA ILE A 176 0.05 -26.98 -13.66
C ILE A 176 0.05 -26.15 -12.39
N GLY A 177 0.53 -26.75 -11.30
CA GLY A 177 0.51 -26.16 -9.97
C GLY A 177 -0.82 -26.35 -9.26
N ARG A 178 -0.81 -26.12 -7.94
CA ARG A 178 -1.94 -26.40 -7.03
C ARG A 178 -2.70 -25.16 -6.58
N SER A 179 -2.26 -23.98 -7.00
CA SER A 179 -2.88 -22.71 -6.65
C SER A 179 -2.57 -21.64 -7.69
N VAL A 180 -3.38 -20.56 -7.69
CA VAL A 180 -3.09 -19.36 -8.48
C VAL A 180 -1.73 -18.78 -8.10
N LYS A 181 -1.31 -18.91 -6.84
CA LYS A 181 -0.02 -18.40 -6.37
C LYS A 181 1.17 -19.12 -7.01
N GLU A 182 1.15 -20.44 -7.03
CA GLU A 182 2.19 -21.23 -7.72
C GLU A 182 2.26 -20.85 -9.21
N ARG A 183 1.09 -20.66 -9.84
CA ARG A 183 1.02 -20.22 -11.24
C ARG A 183 1.63 -18.84 -11.45
N GLU A 184 1.41 -17.88 -10.55
CA GLU A 184 2.04 -16.55 -10.63
C GLU A 184 3.58 -16.65 -10.61
N VAL A 185 4.14 -17.51 -9.75
CA VAL A 185 5.60 -17.72 -9.69
C VAL A 185 6.11 -18.34 -10.99
N LEU A 186 5.39 -19.34 -11.53
CA LEU A 186 5.71 -19.95 -12.83
C LEU A 186 5.69 -18.91 -13.97
N MET A 187 4.70 -18.02 -14.00
CA MET A 187 4.65 -16.94 -15.00
C MET A 187 5.85 -16.01 -14.85
N GLY A 188 6.27 -15.71 -13.61
CA GLY A 188 7.44 -14.89 -13.33
C GLY A 188 8.76 -15.47 -13.86
N VAL A 189 8.94 -16.79 -13.94
CA VAL A 189 10.21 -17.38 -14.43
C VAL A 189 10.30 -17.51 -15.96
N MET A 190 9.29 -17.04 -16.68
CA MET A 190 9.28 -17.05 -18.15
C MET A 190 10.34 -16.12 -18.75
N PRO A 191 10.89 -16.39 -19.94
CA PRO A 191 12.03 -15.65 -20.48
C PRO A 191 11.76 -14.15 -20.74
N VAL A 192 10.62 -13.85 -21.35
CA VAL A 192 10.20 -12.50 -21.77
C VAL A 192 8.75 -12.31 -21.36
N LEU A 193 8.48 -11.29 -20.54
CA LEU A 193 7.14 -10.97 -20.06
C LEU A 193 6.69 -9.64 -20.66
N VAL A 194 5.54 -9.63 -21.30
CA VAL A 194 4.82 -8.42 -21.70
C VAL A 194 3.80 -8.09 -20.61
N LEU A 195 3.93 -6.90 -20.01
CA LEU A 195 3.04 -6.42 -18.96
C LEU A 195 2.15 -5.29 -19.49
N VAL A 196 0.84 -5.52 -19.52
CA VAL A 196 -0.15 -4.51 -19.92
C VAL A 196 -1.16 -4.31 -18.78
N GLU A 197 -1.43 -3.06 -18.43
CA GLU A 197 -2.19 -2.68 -17.23
C GLU A 197 -1.67 -3.40 -15.98
N GLY A 198 -2.51 -4.22 -15.35
CA GLY A 198 -2.15 -5.07 -14.24
C GLY A 198 -2.59 -4.52 -12.88
N GLY A 199 -3.07 -5.44 -12.05
CA GLY A 199 -3.27 -5.21 -10.62
C GLY A 199 -2.13 -5.82 -9.79
N PRO A 200 -2.34 -6.04 -8.49
CA PRO A 200 -1.32 -6.60 -7.59
C PRO A 200 -0.73 -7.94 -8.04
N GLY A 201 -1.54 -8.85 -8.59
CA GLY A 201 -1.04 -10.14 -9.10
C GLY A 201 -0.06 -10.00 -10.27
N ALA A 202 -0.38 -9.14 -11.25
CA ALA A 202 0.52 -8.86 -12.37
C ALA A 202 1.79 -8.12 -11.93
N ALA A 203 1.69 -7.22 -10.95
CA ALA A 203 2.88 -6.60 -10.35
C ALA A 203 3.77 -7.64 -9.67
N HIS A 204 3.17 -8.59 -8.96
CA HIS A 204 3.88 -9.68 -8.32
C HIS A 204 4.59 -10.59 -9.34
N GLU A 205 3.91 -10.99 -10.41
CA GLU A 205 4.50 -11.75 -11.52
C GLU A 205 5.70 -11.02 -12.15
N ALA A 206 5.56 -9.71 -12.42
CA ALA A 206 6.63 -8.87 -12.95
C ALA A 206 7.82 -8.72 -11.99
N THR A 207 7.56 -8.58 -10.69
CA THR A 207 8.61 -8.52 -9.67
C THR A 207 9.38 -9.84 -9.61
N ILE A 208 8.70 -10.99 -9.63
CA ILE A 208 9.37 -12.30 -9.67
C ILE A 208 10.23 -12.42 -10.92
N ALA A 209 9.73 -11.99 -12.08
CA ALA A 209 10.50 -11.99 -13.32
C ALA A 209 11.78 -11.17 -13.21
N SER A 210 11.69 -9.95 -12.71
CA SER A 210 12.86 -9.10 -12.49
C SER A 210 13.86 -9.75 -11.54
N LEU A 211 13.39 -10.30 -10.40
CA LEU A 211 14.22 -11.02 -9.43
C LEU A 211 14.90 -12.27 -10.03
N ALA A 212 14.24 -12.93 -10.98
CA ALA A 212 14.76 -14.08 -11.71
C ALA A 212 15.67 -13.67 -12.90
N GLY A 213 15.99 -12.38 -13.06
CA GLY A 213 16.78 -11.87 -14.17
C GLY A 213 16.10 -12.08 -15.52
N ARG A 214 14.77 -12.04 -15.56
CA ARG A 214 13.93 -12.16 -16.76
C ARG A 214 13.47 -10.78 -17.21
N CYS A 215 13.35 -10.60 -18.52
CA CYS A 215 13.00 -9.30 -19.08
C CYS A 215 11.49 -9.05 -18.96
N VAL A 216 11.13 -7.90 -18.40
CA VAL A 216 9.75 -7.39 -18.37
C VAL A 216 9.65 -6.18 -19.28
N LEU A 217 8.71 -6.24 -20.22
CA LEU A 217 8.39 -5.19 -21.20
C LEU A 217 7.04 -4.57 -20.82
N PRO A 218 7.01 -3.51 -19.99
CA PRO A 218 5.79 -2.85 -19.56
C PRO A 218 5.28 -1.86 -20.61
N VAL A 219 3.98 -1.90 -20.86
CA VAL A 219 3.30 -0.93 -21.73
C VAL A 219 2.71 0.20 -20.87
N LYS A 220 3.56 1.16 -20.50
CA LYS A 220 3.29 2.16 -19.44
C LYS A 220 2.02 2.97 -19.67
N ALA A 221 1.74 3.33 -20.94
CA ALA A 221 0.56 4.09 -21.34
C ALA A 221 -0.79 3.44 -20.93
N THR A 222 -0.78 2.15 -20.57
CA THR A 222 -1.99 1.44 -20.14
C THR A 222 -2.32 1.58 -18.65
N GLY A 223 -1.45 2.18 -17.83
CA GLY A 223 -1.72 2.38 -16.40
C GLY A 223 -1.46 1.13 -15.54
N GLY A 224 -1.99 1.11 -14.32
CA GLY A 224 -1.88 -0.04 -13.41
C GLY A 224 -0.42 -0.40 -13.05
N ALA A 225 -0.16 -1.70 -12.89
CA ALA A 225 1.17 -2.24 -12.59
C ALA A 225 2.21 -1.86 -13.66
N ALA A 226 1.83 -1.86 -14.95
CA ALA A 226 2.70 -1.47 -16.06
C ALA A 226 3.19 -0.01 -15.96
N SER A 227 2.44 0.84 -15.27
CA SER A 227 2.78 2.26 -15.08
C SER A 227 3.50 2.59 -13.77
N GLY A 228 3.68 1.60 -12.88
CA GLY A 228 4.18 1.82 -11.52
C GLY A 228 3.12 2.40 -10.55
N MET A 229 1.87 2.58 -10.98
CA MET A 229 0.80 3.09 -10.10
C MET A 229 0.53 2.13 -8.94
N ARG A 230 0.31 2.69 -7.73
CA ARG A 230 -0.08 1.97 -6.50
C ARG A 230 0.95 0.94 -6.00
N GLY A 231 2.25 1.28 -6.05
CA GLY A 231 3.32 0.35 -5.70
C GLY A 231 3.59 -0.69 -6.79
N GLY A 232 3.29 -0.33 -8.05
CA GLY A 232 3.49 -1.20 -9.21
C GLY A 232 4.96 -1.45 -9.52
N PHE A 233 5.20 -2.39 -10.43
CA PHE A 233 6.53 -2.74 -10.91
C PHE A 233 7.25 -1.53 -11.53
N VAL A 234 8.49 -1.28 -11.13
CA VAL A 234 9.30 -0.19 -11.70
C VAL A 234 10.49 -0.76 -12.47
N PRO A 235 10.63 -0.49 -13.78
CA PRO A 235 11.52 -1.25 -14.66
C PRO A 235 12.91 -0.60 -14.78
N HIS A 236 13.39 0.06 -13.72
CA HIS A 236 14.53 0.98 -13.81
C HIS A 236 15.80 0.34 -14.39
N ASP A 237 15.98 -0.97 -14.17
CA ASP A 237 17.24 -1.64 -14.51
C ASP A 237 17.29 -2.19 -15.95
N PHE A 238 16.13 -2.36 -16.61
CA PHE A 238 16.08 -2.97 -17.95
C PHE A 238 16.40 -1.99 -19.09
N GLN A 239 16.22 -0.69 -18.86
CA GLN A 239 16.55 0.30 -19.89
C GLN A 239 18.03 0.24 -20.28
N ASN A 240 18.92 0.27 -19.30
CA ASN A 240 20.37 0.23 -19.53
C ASN A 240 20.78 -1.07 -20.22
N LEU A 241 20.15 -2.18 -19.82
CA LEU A 241 20.38 -3.48 -20.43
C LEU A 241 20.01 -3.50 -21.92
N LEU A 242 18.86 -2.94 -22.27
CA LEU A 242 18.40 -2.89 -23.66
C LEU A 242 19.26 -1.94 -24.49
N GLU A 243 19.64 -0.77 -23.96
CA GLU A 243 20.48 0.21 -24.67
C GLU A 243 21.82 -0.38 -25.12
N ASP A 244 22.39 -1.31 -24.35
CA ASP A 244 23.62 -2.02 -24.70
C ASP A 244 23.46 -3.02 -25.86
N ILE A 245 22.24 -3.49 -26.13
CA ILE A 245 21.98 -4.52 -27.15
C ILE A 245 21.92 -3.89 -28.55
N SER A 246 21.23 -2.76 -28.70
CA SER A 246 21.07 -2.08 -30.00
C SER A 246 20.58 -0.64 -29.82
N PRO A 247 21.01 0.33 -30.66
CA PRO A 247 20.45 1.68 -30.67
C PRO A 247 18.91 1.70 -30.88
N ASP A 248 18.38 0.75 -31.65
CA ASP A 248 16.94 0.67 -31.94
C ASP A 248 16.12 0.26 -30.72
N SER A 249 16.73 -0.45 -29.76
CA SER A 249 16.06 -0.86 -28.53
C SER A 249 15.71 0.36 -27.67
N LYS A 250 16.54 1.41 -27.68
CA LYS A 250 16.34 2.62 -26.90
C LYS A 250 15.09 3.37 -27.34
N ALA A 251 14.95 3.56 -28.65
CA ALA A 251 13.78 4.21 -29.22
C ALA A 251 12.52 3.39 -28.96
N ALA A 252 12.58 2.08 -29.21
CA ALA A 252 11.45 1.18 -28.97
C ALA A 252 11.04 1.15 -27.48
N TRP A 253 12.01 1.13 -26.57
CA TRP A 253 11.77 1.19 -25.13
C TRP A 253 11.10 2.50 -24.71
N ALA A 254 11.61 3.63 -25.20
CA ALA A 254 11.02 4.93 -24.94
C ALA A 254 9.56 5.01 -25.43
N THR A 255 9.23 4.37 -26.55
CA THR A 255 7.86 4.30 -27.05
C THR A 255 6.94 3.49 -26.15
N ILE A 256 7.32 2.27 -25.73
CA ILE A 256 6.44 1.43 -24.88
C ILE A 256 6.35 1.93 -23.43
N ASN A 257 7.40 2.61 -22.97
CA ASN A 257 7.49 3.18 -21.62
C ASN A 257 7.05 4.66 -21.58
N GLY A 258 6.57 5.20 -22.70
CA GLY A 258 6.03 6.54 -22.81
C GLY A 258 4.63 6.65 -22.19
N PRO A 259 4.18 7.87 -21.83
CA PRO A 259 2.83 8.09 -21.31
C PRO A 259 1.76 8.09 -22.42
N GLU A 260 2.16 8.25 -23.69
CA GLU A 260 1.24 8.41 -24.81
C GLU A 260 0.79 7.07 -25.38
N LEU A 261 -0.52 6.92 -25.58
CA LEU A 261 -1.11 5.71 -26.14
C LEU A 261 -1.17 5.80 -27.68
N ASN A 262 -0.04 5.54 -28.34
CA ASN A 262 0.00 5.35 -29.80
C ASN A 262 0.05 3.86 -30.13
N VAL A 263 -1.11 3.28 -30.49
CA VAL A 263 -1.26 1.84 -30.69
C VAL A 263 -0.27 1.28 -31.71
N LYS A 264 -0.13 1.93 -32.87
CA LYS A 264 0.73 1.43 -33.95
C LYS A 264 2.21 1.40 -33.53
N ASP A 265 2.67 2.49 -32.93
CA ASP A 265 4.08 2.66 -32.57
C ASP A 265 4.44 1.76 -31.37
N ILE A 266 3.53 1.64 -30.39
CA ILE A 266 3.68 0.70 -29.27
C ILE A 266 3.78 -0.74 -29.78
N CYS A 267 2.87 -1.19 -30.64
CA CYS A 267 2.89 -2.57 -31.13
C CYS A 267 4.13 -2.88 -31.97
N SER A 268 4.58 -1.94 -32.80
CA SER A 268 5.82 -2.09 -33.58
C SER A 268 7.02 -2.19 -32.66
N SER A 269 7.14 -1.26 -31.70
CA SER A 269 8.26 -1.19 -30.76
C SER A 269 8.32 -2.41 -29.84
N LEU A 270 7.16 -2.86 -29.34
CA LEU A 270 7.06 -4.06 -28.50
C LEU A 270 7.51 -5.30 -29.26
N THR A 271 7.08 -5.47 -30.51
CA THR A 271 7.51 -6.61 -31.35
C THR A 271 9.02 -6.60 -31.56
N THR A 272 9.60 -5.44 -31.87
CA THR A 272 11.05 -5.27 -32.00
C THR A 272 11.78 -5.66 -30.72
N LEU A 273 11.33 -5.19 -29.56
CA LEU A 273 11.94 -5.51 -28.27
C LEU A 273 11.84 -7.00 -27.94
N VAL A 274 10.70 -7.63 -28.19
CA VAL A 274 10.53 -9.09 -28.01
C VAL A 274 11.54 -9.87 -28.84
N GLN A 275 11.74 -9.51 -30.11
CA GLN A 275 12.73 -10.15 -30.97
C GLN A 275 14.15 -9.93 -30.44
N LEU A 276 14.52 -8.68 -30.16
CA LEU A 276 15.85 -8.32 -29.65
C LEU A 276 16.19 -9.05 -28.36
N VAL A 277 15.26 -9.12 -27.42
CA VAL A 277 15.46 -9.81 -26.13
C VAL A 277 15.69 -11.31 -26.36
N HIS A 278 14.92 -11.95 -27.23
CA HIS A 278 15.09 -13.37 -27.54
C HIS A 278 16.37 -13.67 -28.31
N ASP A 279 16.79 -12.79 -29.22
CA ASP A 279 18.04 -12.94 -29.97
C ASP A 279 19.28 -12.71 -29.08
N ASN A 280 19.10 -12.06 -27.93
CA ASN A 280 20.16 -11.75 -26.96
C ASN A 280 19.88 -12.36 -25.58
N GLN A 281 19.11 -13.44 -25.51
CA GLN A 281 18.56 -13.97 -24.25
C GLN A 281 19.64 -14.31 -23.22
N ASP A 282 20.76 -14.88 -23.65
CA ASP A 282 21.88 -15.21 -22.74
C ASP A 282 22.53 -13.95 -22.16
N THR A 283 22.69 -12.90 -22.98
CA THR A 283 23.24 -11.62 -22.53
C THR A 283 22.29 -10.92 -21.58
N VAL A 284 20.99 -10.89 -21.91
CA VAL A 284 19.93 -10.31 -21.07
C VAL A 284 19.88 -11.02 -19.72
N HIS A 285 19.88 -12.36 -19.74
CA HIS A 285 19.80 -13.15 -18.52
C HIS A 285 21.06 -13.02 -17.67
N HIS A 286 22.24 -13.10 -18.28
CA HIS A 286 23.51 -12.97 -17.57
C HIS A 286 23.62 -11.59 -16.92
N LYS A 287 23.40 -10.51 -17.68
CA LYS A 287 23.46 -9.15 -17.13
C LYS A 287 22.40 -8.94 -16.06
N GLY A 288 21.16 -9.37 -16.28
CA GLY A 288 20.10 -9.31 -15.26
C GLY A 288 20.50 -10.02 -13.96
N MET A 289 21.24 -11.13 -14.07
CA MET A 289 21.78 -11.86 -12.93
C MET A 289 23.00 -11.21 -12.29
N THR A 290 23.89 -10.58 -13.07
CA THR A 290 25.06 -9.84 -12.55
C THR A 290 24.61 -8.59 -11.80
N PHE A 291 23.57 -7.90 -12.28
CA PHE A 291 22.98 -6.78 -11.56
C PHE A 291 22.56 -7.21 -10.15
N ARG A 292 21.90 -8.37 -9.99
CA ARG A 292 21.53 -8.93 -8.68
C ARG A 292 22.70 -9.13 -7.70
N HIS A 293 23.91 -9.37 -8.20
CA HIS A 293 25.09 -9.59 -7.36
C HIS A 293 25.85 -8.29 -7.05
N GLY A 294 25.73 -7.29 -7.91
CA GLY A 294 26.36 -5.97 -7.75
C GLY A 294 25.52 -5.00 -6.93
N SER A 295 24.19 -5.07 -7.03
CA SER A 295 23.29 -4.40 -6.12
C SER A 295 23.02 -5.32 -4.93
N ARG A 296 23.23 -4.84 -3.70
CA ARG A 296 22.72 -5.44 -2.45
C ARG A 296 21.18 -5.46 -2.42
N GLN A 297 20.51 -5.63 -3.55
CA GLN A 297 19.09 -5.38 -3.72
C GLN A 297 18.19 -6.49 -3.15
N LEU A 298 18.76 -7.67 -2.83
CA LEU A 298 17.98 -8.74 -2.20
C LEU A 298 17.69 -8.45 -0.72
N SER A 299 18.65 -7.87 0.01
CA SER A 299 18.39 -7.37 1.36
C SER A 299 17.58 -6.08 1.34
N VAL A 300 17.72 -5.23 0.32
CA VAL A 300 17.04 -3.92 0.19
C VAL A 300 15.52 -3.98 -0.06
N LEU A 301 14.99 -5.13 -0.49
CA LEU A 301 13.54 -5.34 -0.60
C LEU A 301 12.90 -5.86 0.70
N VAL A 302 13.71 -6.20 1.72
CA VAL A 302 13.28 -6.71 3.04
C VAL A 302 13.76 -5.81 4.18
N GLN A 303 14.94 -5.22 4.05
CA GLN A 303 15.49 -4.16 4.89
C GLN A 303 15.32 -2.83 4.15
N GLY A 304 14.45 -1.97 4.69
CA GLY A 304 14.40 -0.56 4.29
C GLY A 304 15.81 0.03 4.33
N HIS A 305 16.14 0.88 3.35
CA HIS A 305 17.39 1.63 3.37
C HIS A 305 17.49 2.44 4.68
N SER A 306 18.29 1.96 5.64
CA SER A 306 18.85 2.81 6.69
C SER A 306 19.95 3.66 6.05
N GLY A 307 19.61 4.89 5.65
CA GLY A 307 20.62 5.82 5.15
C GLY A 307 20.14 7.03 4.36
N GLY A 308 18.84 7.15 4.08
CA GLY A 308 18.28 8.46 3.75
C GLY A 308 18.11 9.25 5.04
N GLU A 309 18.83 10.36 5.21
CA GLU A 309 18.42 11.31 6.26
C GLU A 309 16.97 11.71 5.99
N PRO A 310 16.07 11.71 6.99
CA PRO A 310 14.71 12.15 6.81
C PRO A 310 14.67 13.54 6.16
N PRO A 311 13.57 13.93 5.48
CA PRO A 311 13.37 15.29 5.00
C PRO A 311 13.87 16.28 6.06
N GLU A 312 14.78 17.17 5.69
CA GLU A 312 15.48 18.07 6.62
C GLU A 312 14.45 18.63 7.62
N ASN A 313 14.56 18.21 8.90
CA ASN A 313 13.76 18.60 10.07
C ASN A 313 12.54 17.75 10.49
N MET A 314 12.17 16.66 9.80
CA MET A 314 11.08 15.79 10.29
C MET A 314 11.57 14.83 11.38
N LYS A 315 10.84 14.74 12.51
CA LYS A 315 11.20 13.87 13.65
C LYS A 315 10.45 12.53 13.61
N CYS A 316 11.17 11.41 13.59
CA CYS A 316 10.58 10.11 13.92
C CYS A 316 10.65 9.89 15.44
N LEU A 317 9.51 9.67 16.10
CA LEU A 317 9.44 9.65 17.57
C LEU A 317 9.82 8.30 18.20
N ASN A 318 9.79 7.20 17.45
CA ASN A 318 10.08 5.87 17.96
C ASN A 318 11.17 5.12 17.19
N GLY A 319 12.09 5.87 16.55
CA GLY A 319 13.21 5.30 15.79
C GLY A 319 12.80 4.82 14.40
N SER A 320 13.77 4.57 13.52
CA SER A 320 13.52 3.91 12.22
C SER A 320 13.30 2.40 12.43
N ALA A 321 12.35 1.78 11.73
CA ALA A 321 11.75 0.44 11.88
C ALA A 321 12.68 -0.77 12.03
N GLY A 322 14.00 -0.64 11.96
CA GLY A 322 14.91 -1.76 12.10
C GLY A 322 14.98 -2.40 13.49
N SER A 323 14.10 -2.05 14.43
CA SER A 323 14.14 -2.58 15.81
C SER A 323 12.81 -2.52 16.56
N TYR A 324 11.66 -2.84 15.94
CA TYR A 324 10.37 -2.85 16.67
C TYR A 324 10.24 -4.06 17.61
N SER A 325 11.00 -4.08 18.71
CA SER A 325 10.76 -5.00 19.82
C SER A 325 9.51 -4.56 20.60
N ARG A 326 8.83 -5.49 21.30
CA ARG A 326 7.66 -5.18 22.16
C ARG A 326 7.94 -4.08 23.20
N GLU A 327 9.20 -3.82 23.56
CA GLU A 327 9.61 -2.76 24.48
C GLU A 327 9.43 -1.34 23.87
N HIS A 328 9.40 -1.23 22.54
CA HIS A 328 9.21 0.04 21.81
C HIS A 328 7.78 0.59 21.93
N GLY A 329 6.80 -0.21 22.33
CA GLY A 329 5.41 0.26 22.51
C GLY A 329 5.30 1.33 23.60
N ALA A 330 5.80 1.04 24.81
CA ALA A 330 5.71 1.97 25.93
C ALA A 330 6.70 3.13 25.82
N GLU A 331 7.90 2.89 25.28
CA GLU A 331 8.87 3.96 25.03
C GLU A 331 8.41 4.91 23.92
N GLY A 332 7.91 4.35 22.81
CA GLY A 332 7.35 5.14 21.74
C GLY A 332 6.20 6.03 22.23
N LEU A 333 5.26 5.48 23.01
CA LEU A 333 4.17 6.27 23.58
C LEU A 333 4.69 7.37 24.52
N ARG A 334 5.75 7.13 25.30
CA ARG A 334 6.41 8.18 26.11
C ARG A 334 6.98 9.30 25.24
N HIS A 335 7.62 8.98 24.10
CA HIS A 335 8.13 9.99 23.17
C HIS A 335 7.02 10.76 22.47
N LEU A 336 5.96 10.07 22.04
CA LEU A 336 4.76 10.68 21.47
C LEU A 336 4.14 11.68 22.46
N ARG A 337 3.92 11.23 23.70
CA ARG A 337 3.43 12.07 24.79
C ARG A 337 4.33 13.29 25.03
N GLY A 338 5.63 13.08 25.19
CA GLY A 338 6.59 14.15 25.44
C GLY A 338 6.72 15.14 24.26
N PHE A 339 6.42 14.71 23.04
CA PHE A 339 6.30 15.61 21.89
C PHE A 339 5.00 16.44 21.97
N MET A 340 3.87 15.80 22.24
CA MET A 340 2.55 16.44 22.37
C MET A 340 2.49 17.49 23.50
N GLU A 341 3.13 17.22 24.64
CA GLU A 341 3.17 18.12 25.80
C GLU A 341 3.91 19.46 25.56
N LYS A 342 4.61 19.60 24.43
CA LYS A 342 5.25 20.86 24.03
C LYS A 342 4.24 21.90 23.49
N PHE A 343 3.03 21.46 23.18
CA PHE A 343 1.99 22.29 22.61
C PHE A 343 0.92 22.58 23.67
N ALA A 344 0.29 23.75 23.57
CA ALA A 344 -0.80 24.17 24.45
C ALA A 344 -2.06 23.30 24.27
N ALA A 345 -2.25 22.74 23.09
CA ALA A 345 -3.36 21.85 22.77
C ALA A 345 -3.01 20.89 21.63
N VAL A 346 -3.62 19.70 21.63
CA VAL A 346 -3.54 18.75 20.51
C VAL A 346 -4.93 18.46 19.98
N TYR A 347 -5.08 18.54 18.66
CA TYR A 347 -6.33 18.24 17.96
C TYR A 347 -6.12 17.05 17.02
N LEU A 348 -6.93 16.02 17.18
CA LEU A 348 -7.04 14.97 16.16
C LEU A 348 -7.79 15.55 14.95
N VAL A 349 -7.28 15.33 13.74
CA VAL A 349 -7.85 15.84 12.49
C VAL A 349 -8.14 14.66 11.57
N ASN A 350 -9.42 14.37 11.38
CA ASN A 350 -9.88 13.30 10.50
C ASN A 350 -10.82 13.83 9.41
N GLY A 351 -10.94 13.06 8.33
CA GLY A 351 -11.85 13.41 7.25
C GLY A 351 -11.93 12.35 6.16
N HIS A 352 -12.20 12.77 4.93
CA HIS A 352 -12.21 11.87 3.78
C HIS A 352 -10.78 11.44 3.43
N GLY A 353 -10.50 10.15 3.57
CA GLY A 353 -9.24 9.55 3.10
C GLY A 353 -9.23 9.30 1.59
N SER A 354 -8.16 8.66 1.12
CA SER A 354 -7.87 8.40 -0.30
C SER A 354 -8.98 7.72 -1.12
N LYS A 355 -9.89 6.97 -0.47
CA LYS A 355 -11.04 6.30 -1.11
C LYS A 355 -12.21 7.24 -1.41
N ASN A 356 -12.43 8.25 -0.58
CA ASN A 356 -13.59 9.15 -0.69
C ASN A 356 -13.20 10.45 -1.40
N GLN A 357 -12.08 11.06 -0.97
CA GLN A 357 -11.58 12.38 -1.41
C GLN A 357 -12.62 13.51 -1.23
N TYR A 358 -12.17 14.75 -1.24
CA TYR A 358 -13.04 15.92 -1.20
C TYR A 358 -13.53 16.27 -2.60
N LYS A 359 -14.85 16.49 -2.72
CA LYS A 359 -15.45 16.91 -3.99
C LYS A 359 -15.02 18.33 -4.39
N TYR A 360 -14.94 19.22 -3.38
CA TYR A 360 -14.66 20.65 -3.52
C TYR A 360 -13.67 21.09 -2.43
N PRO A 361 -12.37 20.73 -2.52
CA PRO A 361 -11.39 21.11 -1.50
C PRO A 361 -11.27 22.63 -1.31
N GLU A 362 -11.45 23.41 -2.38
CA GLU A 362 -11.37 24.87 -2.37
C GLU A 362 -12.45 25.52 -1.49
N THR A 363 -13.63 24.91 -1.38
CA THR A 363 -14.71 25.46 -0.55
C THR A 363 -14.43 25.26 0.94
N LEU A 364 -13.57 24.30 1.30
CA LEU A 364 -13.20 24.02 2.69
C LEU A 364 -12.24 25.06 3.27
N GLN A 365 -11.58 25.86 2.44
CA GLN A 365 -10.58 26.83 2.91
C GLN A 365 -11.19 27.90 3.83
N ALA A 366 -12.41 28.35 3.54
CA ALA A 366 -13.11 29.33 4.38
C ALA A 366 -13.51 28.76 5.74
N ASP A 367 -14.09 27.55 5.75
CA ASP A 367 -14.46 26.86 6.99
C ASP A 367 -13.23 26.53 7.84
N LEU A 368 -12.16 26.07 7.19
CA LEU A 368 -10.89 25.76 7.82
C LEU A 368 -10.24 27.01 8.43
N GLN A 369 -10.22 28.14 7.71
CA GLN A 369 -9.71 29.41 8.21
C GLN A 369 -10.44 29.83 9.49
N MET A 370 -11.76 29.65 9.56
CA MET A 370 -12.52 29.98 10.77
C MET A 370 -12.12 29.12 11.96
N VAL A 371 -11.90 27.81 11.75
CA VAL A 371 -11.45 26.89 12.79
C VAL A 371 -10.05 27.29 13.27
N ILE A 372 -9.10 27.45 12.35
CA ILE A 372 -7.72 27.81 12.67
C ILE A 372 -7.65 29.14 13.41
N THR A 373 -8.37 30.16 12.95
CA THR A 373 -8.36 31.49 13.59
C THR A 373 -8.80 31.43 15.05
N ASP A 374 -9.85 30.66 15.36
CA ASP A 374 -10.33 30.50 16.73
C ASP A 374 -9.38 29.65 17.58
N LEU A 375 -8.76 28.60 17.03
CA LEU A 375 -7.76 27.81 17.74
C LEU A 375 -6.49 28.63 18.02
N ASP A 376 -6.06 29.45 17.06
CA ASP A 376 -4.94 30.39 17.23
C ASP A 376 -5.26 31.44 18.30
N LEU A 377 -6.50 31.94 18.35
CA LEU A 377 -6.93 32.86 19.41
C LEU A 377 -6.94 32.21 20.81
N ARG A 378 -7.27 30.91 20.90
CA ARG A 378 -7.34 30.19 22.18
C ARG A 378 -5.98 29.72 22.68
N HIS A 379 -5.14 29.21 21.79
CA HIS A 379 -3.93 28.48 22.14
C HIS A 379 -2.65 29.20 21.71
N GLY A 380 -2.76 30.22 20.86
CA GLY A 380 -1.66 30.91 20.20
C GLY A 380 -1.32 30.26 18.85
N GLN A 381 -1.01 31.09 17.86
CA GLN A 381 -0.58 30.63 16.54
C GLN A 381 0.71 29.78 16.67
N GLY A 382 0.70 28.60 16.06
CA GLY A 382 1.83 27.66 16.11
C GLY A 382 2.00 26.92 17.44
N ASN A 383 1.14 27.18 18.43
CA ASN A 383 1.21 26.56 19.77
C ASN A 383 0.23 25.39 19.96
N TRP A 384 -0.55 25.02 18.95
CA TRP A 384 -1.39 23.83 18.98
C TRP A 384 -0.99 22.86 17.86
N LEU A 385 -1.15 21.56 18.10
CA LEU A 385 -0.69 20.49 17.23
C LEU A 385 -1.86 19.82 16.52
N ALA A 386 -1.76 19.65 15.21
CA ALA A 386 -2.70 18.85 14.41
C ALA A 386 -2.18 17.42 14.24
N GLY A 387 -2.91 16.42 14.76
CA GLY A 387 -2.60 15.00 14.60
C GLY A 387 -3.46 14.34 13.51
N TYR A 388 -2.89 13.49 12.66
CA TYR A 388 -3.65 12.76 11.63
C TYR A 388 -3.06 11.38 11.31
N GLY A 389 -3.72 10.63 10.41
CA GLY A 389 -3.38 9.24 10.07
C GLY A 389 -2.19 9.03 9.12
N GLY A 390 -1.47 10.07 8.69
CA GLY A 390 -0.28 9.91 7.85
C GLY A 390 -0.53 9.69 6.35
N ASP A 391 -1.70 10.06 5.83
CA ASP A 391 -1.98 10.02 4.38
C ASP A 391 -1.00 10.91 3.58
N PRO A 392 -0.58 10.49 2.37
CA PRO A 392 0.28 11.26 1.47
C PRO A 392 -0.47 12.38 0.75
N TYR A 393 0.13 13.56 0.64
CA TYR A 393 -0.44 14.65 -0.17
C TYR A 393 -0.44 14.30 -1.66
N ARG A 394 -1.60 14.46 -2.32
CA ARG A 394 -1.76 14.29 -3.77
C ARG A 394 -2.60 15.42 -4.36
N PRO A 395 -2.04 16.29 -5.22
CA PRO A 395 -2.78 17.41 -5.80
C PRO A 395 -4.05 16.98 -6.55
N THR A 396 -4.01 15.83 -7.24
CA THR A 396 -5.10 15.33 -8.07
C THR A 396 -6.14 14.51 -7.31
N SER A 397 -5.91 14.27 -6.01
CA SER A 397 -6.71 13.38 -5.18
C SER A 397 -6.81 13.99 -3.78
N PRO A 398 -7.51 15.13 -3.64
CA PRO A 398 -7.55 15.87 -2.40
C PRO A 398 -8.24 15.04 -1.32
N ASP A 399 -7.49 14.58 -0.34
CA ASP A 399 -7.99 13.89 0.84
C ASP A 399 -7.54 14.66 2.08
N ILE A 400 -7.61 14.04 3.26
CA ILE A 400 -7.25 14.66 4.52
C ILE A 400 -5.83 15.27 4.51
N ALA A 401 -4.87 14.68 3.80
CA ALA A 401 -3.51 15.22 3.69
C ALA A 401 -3.48 16.58 2.97
N HIS A 402 -4.43 16.84 2.07
CA HIS A 402 -4.60 18.15 1.43
C HIS A 402 -4.95 19.23 2.45
N ILE A 403 -5.79 18.89 3.43
CA ILE A 403 -6.19 19.81 4.50
C ILE A 403 -5.03 20.07 5.45
N LEU A 404 -4.33 19.02 5.88
CA LEU A 404 -3.16 19.17 6.75
C LEU A 404 -2.06 20.00 6.07
N ARG A 405 -1.91 19.89 4.75
CA ARG A 405 -0.98 20.72 3.99
C ARG A 405 -1.36 22.19 3.97
N ILE A 406 -2.64 22.52 3.83
CA ILE A 406 -3.12 23.91 3.95
C ILE A 406 -2.88 24.42 5.38
N MET A 407 -3.28 23.66 6.40
CA MET A 407 -3.03 24.01 7.81
C MET A 407 -1.55 24.31 8.08
N HIS A 408 -0.65 23.46 7.58
CA HIS A 408 0.77 23.63 7.80
C HIS A 408 1.37 24.77 6.97
N GLN A 409 1.24 24.72 5.64
CA GLN A 409 1.97 25.63 4.74
C GLN A 409 1.39 27.04 4.70
N GLU A 410 0.08 27.20 4.88
CA GLU A 410 -0.58 28.51 4.81
C GLU A 410 -0.75 29.15 6.20
N HIS A 411 -0.88 28.34 7.26
CA HIS A 411 -1.17 28.85 8.60
C HIS A 411 -0.09 28.57 9.64
N GLY A 412 0.93 27.78 9.30
CA GLY A 412 2.03 27.47 10.20
C GLY A 412 1.62 26.54 11.35
N VAL A 413 0.58 25.73 11.16
CA VAL A 413 0.13 24.75 12.16
C VAL A 413 1.12 23.57 12.17
N PRO A 414 1.73 23.25 13.33
CA PRO A 414 2.54 22.04 13.50
C PRO A 414 1.70 20.79 13.27
N VAL A 415 2.26 19.79 12.59
CA VAL A 415 1.56 18.53 12.26
C VAL A 415 2.32 17.33 12.80
N ILE A 416 1.57 16.33 13.29
CA ILE A 416 2.09 15.00 13.61
C ILE A 416 1.28 13.91 12.89
N ALA A 417 1.97 12.93 12.32
CA ALA A 417 1.36 11.71 11.78
C ALA A 417 1.45 10.56 12.78
N VAL A 418 0.37 9.79 12.93
CA VAL A 418 0.37 8.45 13.55
C VAL A 418 0.01 7.46 12.45
N GLN A 419 0.95 6.62 12.05
CA GLN A 419 0.82 5.76 10.86
C GLN A 419 1.41 4.37 11.10
N CYS A 420 0.94 3.34 10.41
CA CYS A 420 1.54 2.02 10.49
C CYS A 420 2.93 1.97 9.83
N ASP A 421 3.83 1.14 10.38
CA ASP A 421 5.21 0.95 9.93
C ASP A 421 5.34 0.55 8.44
N LEU A 422 4.30 -0.02 7.84
CA LEU A 422 4.22 -0.29 6.40
C LEU A 422 4.48 0.95 5.52
N PHE A 423 4.21 2.15 6.04
CA PHE A 423 4.42 3.41 5.33
C PHE A 423 5.70 4.14 5.75
N GLU A 424 6.53 3.55 6.60
CA GLU A 424 7.74 4.21 7.07
C GLU A 424 8.64 4.63 5.91
N HIS A 425 8.96 3.68 5.02
CA HIS A 425 9.76 4.00 3.83
C HIS A 425 9.07 5.06 2.95
N ALA A 426 7.75 5.13 2.93
CA ALA A 426 7.07 6.15 2.14
C ALA A 426 7.22 7.55 2.73
N ILE A 427 7.24 7.67 4.06
CA ILE A 427 7.29 8.94 4.78
C ILE A 427 8.74 9.41 4.96
N MET A 428 9.65 8.53 5.33
CA MET A 428 11.01 8.87 5.78
C MET A 428 12.00 9.16 4.63
N HIS A 429 11.62 8.91 3.38
CA HIS A 429 12.55 8.99 2.25
C HIS A 429 12.59 10.38 1.57
N PRO A 430 13.79 10.96 1.31
CA PRO A 430 13.95 12.29 0.70
C PRO A 430 13.24 12.47 -0.64
N GLU A 431 13.22 11.44 -1.49
CA GLU A 431 12.57 11.51 -2.81
C GLU A 431 11.04 11.70 -2.73
N LYS A 432 10.45 11.53 -1.54
CA LYS A 432 9.03 11.76 -1.26
C LYS A 432 8.77 12.98 -0.38
N SER A 433 9.79 13.80 -0.09
CA SER A 433 9.69 15.03 0.72
C SER A 433 8.50 15.90 0.33
N GLU A 434 8.27 16.12 -0.96
CA GLU A 434 7.15 16.93 -1.45
C GLU A 434 5.76 16.33 -1.12
N THR A 435 5.67 15.00 -1.03
CA THR A 435 4.42 14.27 -0.70
C THR A 435 4.05 14.42 0.77
N TYR A 436 5.04 14.68 1.63
CA TYR A 436 4.88 14.83 3.07
C TYR A 436 5.40 16.18 3.55
N ALA A 437 5.41 17.19 2.68
CA ALA A 437 5.94 18.52 3.01
C ALA A 437 5.16 19.21 4.15
N HIS A 438 3.94 18.75 4.45
CA HIS A 438 3.16 19.21 5.60
C HIS A 438 3.61 18.61 6.95
N LEU A 439 4.54 17.64 6.92
CA LEU A 439 5.24 17.12 8.09
C LEU A 439 6.63 17.75 8.26
N GLN A 440 7.00 18.71 7.40
CA GLN A 440 8.22 19.48 7.59
C GLN A 440 8.14 20.21 8.94
N ASP A 441 9.20 20.11 9.75
CA ASP A 441 9.26 20.59 11.15
C ASP A 441 8.26 19.93 12.12
N GLY A 442 7.50 18.93 11.65
CA GLY A 442 6.57 18.13 12.41
C GLY A 442 7.18 16.84 12.96
N ALA A 443 6.33 15.84 13.16
CA ALA A 443 6.74 14.52 13.60
C ALA A 443 5.94 13.39 12.96
N VAL A 444 6.49 12.19 13.00
CA VAL A 444 5.79 10.95 12.71
C VAL A 444 6.01 9.94 13.84
N PHE A 445 4.95 9.23 14.19
CA PHE A 445 4.94 8.11 15.11
C PHE A 445 4.46 6.88 14.33
N PHE A 446 5.30 5.85 14.27
CA PHE A 446 4.90 4.60 13.64
C PHE A 446 4.23 3.65 14.64
N TYR A 447 3.35 2.77 14.19
CA TYR A 447 2.84 1.67 15.00
C TYR A 447 2.88 0.37 14.21
N GLU A 448 2.92 -0.76 14.90
CA GLU A 448 2.98 -2.10 14.29
C GLU A 448 1.81 -2.33 13.31
N THR A 449 2.10 -2.70 12.07
CA THR A 449 1.03 -3.03 11.11
C THR A 449 0.30 -4.29 11.51
N LYS A 450 -0.96 -4.13 11.95
CA LYS A 450 -1.87 -5.25 12.19
C LYS A 450 -2.78 -5.49 11.00
N TYR A 451 -3.13 -6.75 10.78
CA TYR A 451 -3.99 -7.19 9.68
C TYR A 451 -5.24 -7.88 10.21
N TRP A 452 -6.36 -7.69 9.52
CA TRP A 452 -7.49 -8.61 9.62
C TRP A 452 -7.61 -9.42 8.33
N VAL A 453 -7.98 -10.68 8.47
CA VAL A 453 -8.27 -11.56 7.34
C VAL A 453 -9.78 -11.57 7.15
N ASP A 454 -10.23 -11.18 5.97
CA ASP A 454 -11.64 -11.26 5.62
C ASP A 454 -12.08 -12.73 5.58
N PRO A 455 -13.02 -13.16 6.45
CA PRO A 455 -13.44 -14.56 6.49
C PRO A 455 -14.06 -15.05 5.19
N SER A 456 -14.65 -14.14 4.40
CA SER A 456 -15.34 -14.48 3.16
C SER A 456 -14.41 -14.59 1.96
N SER A 457 -13.36 -13.76 1.91
CA SER A 457 -12.46 -13.66 0.77
C SER A 457 -11.04 -14.19 1.03
N GLY A 458 -10.68 -14.40 2.30
CA GLY A 458 -9.31 -14.70 2.73
C GLY A 458 -8.35 -13.51 2.60
N GLN A 459 -8.83 -12.33 2.19
CA GLN A 459 -7.98 -11.19 1.92
C GLN A 459 -7.43 -10.60 3.23
N ARG A 460 -6.11 -10.44 3.31
CA ARG A 460 -5.44 -9.66 4.36
C ARG A 460 -5.65 -8.18 4.10
N ASN A 461 -6.18 -7.48 5.10
CA ASN A 461 -6.45 -6.05 5.05
C ASN A 461 -5.77 -5.38 6.25
N VAL A 462 -5.07 -4.28 6.00
CA VAL A 462 -4.42 -3.48 7.06
C VAL A 462 -5.48 -2.83 7.95
N LEU A 463 -5.25 -2.86 9.27
CA LEU A 463 -6.06 -2.18 10.27
C LEU A 463 -5.53 -0.77 10.49
N TYR A 464 -6.04 0.18 9.71
CA TYR A 464 -5.64 1.59 9.79
C TYR A 464 -6.21 2.32 11.02
N GLY A 465 -7.41 1.93 11.48
CA GLY A 465 -8.12 2.64 12.54
C GLY A 465 -9.53 2.10 12.76
N GLY A 466 -10.24 2.70 13.71
CA GLY A 466 -11.63 2.43 14.07
C GLY A 466 -11.81 1.28 15.07
N TYR A 467 -13.05 0.80 15.18
CA TYR A 467 -13.39 -0.36 16.00
C TYR A 467 -13.36 -1.65 15.18
N GLN A 468 -12.68 -2.66 15.72
CA GLN A 468 -12.71 -4.03 15.24
C GLN A 468 -13.48 -4.90 16.23
N THR A 469 -14.43 -5.67 15.71
CA THR A 469 -15.11 -6.69 16.50
C THR A 469 -14.18 -7.89 16.68
N VAL A 470 -13.95 -8.28 17.92
CA VAL A 470 -13.16 -9.46 18.32
C VAL A 470 -14.10 -10.45 19.03
N ARG A 471 -13.85 -11.74 18.82
CA ARG A 471 -14.59 -12.81 19.49
C ARG A 471 -13.61 -13.64 20.32
N GLU A 472 -13.73 -13.56 21.63
CA GLU A 472 -12.95 -14.34 22.60
C GLU A 472 -13.93 -15.14 23.45
N ASP A 473 -13.74 -16.46 23.54
CA ASP A 473 -14.58 -17.38 24.31
C ASP A 473 -16.10 -17.27 24.03
N GLY A 474 -16.46 -16.91 22.81
CA GLY A 474 -17.84 -16.71 22.38
C GLY A 474 -18.47 -15.37 22.79
N ALA A 475 -17.76 -14.54 23.56
CA ALA A 475 -18.15 -13.15 23.82
C ALA A 475 -17.67 -12.25 22.67
N GLN A 476 -18.52 -11.30 22.28
CA GLN A 476 -18.20 -10.32 21.24
C GLN A 476 -17.84 -8.98 21.90
N SER A 477 -16.64 -8.49 21.65
CA SER A 477 -16.15 -7.18 22.10
C SER A 477 -15.73 -6.31 20.91
N GLU A 478 -15.78 -5.00 21.08
CA GLU A 478 -15.19 -4.05 20.13
C GLU A 478 -13.90 -3.50 20.74
N VAL A 479 -12.81 -3.53 19.98
CA VAL A 479 -11.52 -2.95 20.38
C VAL A 479 -11.08 -1.92 19.34
N LEU A 480 -10.44 -0.85 19.80
CA LEU A 480 -9.80 0.11 18.91
C LEU A 480 -8.54 -0.52 18.32
N VAL A 481 -8.30 -0.25 17.03
CA VAL A 481 -7.16 -0.80 16.28
C VAL A 481 -6.45 0.32 15.52
N GLY A 482 -5.25 0.03 15.00
CA GLY A 482 -4.49 0.96 14.17
C GLY A 482 -4.18 2.29 14.88
N GLY A 483 -4.21 3.39 14.13
CA GLY A 483 -3.94 4.73 14.68
C GLY A 483 -4.93 5.13 15.78
N SER A 484 -6.19 4.68 15.69
CA SER A 484 -7.19 4.93 16.74
C SER A 484 -6.80 4.34 18.08
N SER A 485 -6.16 3.16 18.10
CA SER A 485 -5.67 2.57 19.36
C SER A 485 -4.57 3.41 20.03
N ILE A 486 -3.82 4.18 19.24
CA ILE A 486 -2.77 5.08 19.73
C ILE A 486 -3.39 6.40 20.23
N TRP A 487 -4.26 7.04 19.44
CA TRP A 487 -4.88 8.32 19.81
C TRP A 487 -5.74 8.22 21.09
N PHE A 488 -6.39 7.07 21.27
CA PHE A 488 -7.26 6.80 22.42
C PHE A 488 -6.59 5.93 23.48
N ASP A 489 -5.26 5.80 23.44
CA ASP A 489 -4.50 5.28 24.57
C ASP A 489 -4.74 6.17 25.81
N PRO A 490 -4.92 5.60 27.03
CA PRO A 490 -5.24 6.39 28.23
C PRO A 490 -4.23 7.48 28.61
N GLU A 491 -2.98 7.41 28.15
CA GLU A 491 -1.98 8.46 28.37
C GLU A 491 -2.02 9.54 27.29
N ILE A 492 -2.25 9.14 26.04
CA ILE A 492 -2.30 10.05 24.89
C ILE A 492 -3.62 10.82 24.83
N CYS A 493 -4.75 10.14 25.04
CA CYS A 493 -6.09 10.70 24.91
C CYS A 493 -6.33 11.92 25.82
N LYS A 494 -5.70 11.93 27.01
CA LYS A 494 -5.78 13.05 27.97
C LYS A 494 -5.17 14.35 27.44
N LEU A 495 -4.32 14.28 26.42
CA LEU A 495 -3.72 15.44 25.77
C LEU A 495 -4.56 15.98 24.61
N LEU A 496 -5.61 15.26 24.19
CA LEU A 496 -6.50 15.71 23.11
C LEU A 496 -7.45 16.79 23.63
N ALA A 497 -7.26 18.01 23.15
CA ALA A 497 -8.15 19.15 23.41
C ALA A 497 -9.43 19.09 22.57
N GLY A 498 -9.43 18.33 21.47
CA GLY A 498 -10.59 18.12 20.62
C GLY A 498 -10.31 17.28 19.38
N HIS A 499 -11.35 17.06 18.59
CA HIS A 499 -11.31 16.32 17.33
C HIS A 499 -11.98 17.16 16.24
N ILE A 500 -11.21 17.56 15.24
CA ILE A 500 -11.67 18.27 14.03
C ILE A 500 -12.02 17.23 12.98
N VAL A 501 -13.27 17.26 12.52
CA VAL A 501 -13.85 16.22 11.66
C VAL A 501 -14.38 16.87 10.40
N ILE A 502 -13.82 16.51 9.25
CA ILE A 502 -14.09 17.17 7.96
C ILE A 502 -14.65 16.14 7.00
N GLY A 503 -15.95 15.85 7.13
CA GLY A 503 -16.55 14.63 6.59
C GLY A 503 -15.87 13.36 7.12
N GLY A 504 -16.04 12.22 6.45
CA GLY A 504 -15.27 11.01 6.74
C GLY A 504 -16.07 9.69 6.71
N GLY A 505 -15.34 8.59 6.55
CA GLY A 505 -15.92 7.25 6.50
C GLY A 505 -16.08 6.60 7.87
N ARG A 506 -16.16 5.26 7.87
CA ARG A 506 -16.25 4.42 9.07
C ARG A 506 -15.22 4.74 10.15
N ILE A 507 -13.93 4.89 9.79
CA ILE A 507 -12.86 5.13 10.78
C ILE A 507 -13.11 6.44 11.53
N THR A 508 -13.41 7.52 10.79
CA THR A 508 -13.74 8.82 11.37
C THR A 508 -14.95 8.75 12.32
N ARG A 509 -15.99 8.00 11.93
CA ARG A 509 -17.15 7.73 12.80
C ARG A 509 -16.75 7.01 14.08
N ASP A 510 -15.94 5.97 13.96
CA ASP A 510 -15.50 5.16 15.09
C ASP A 510 -14.60 5.97 16.04
N ASP A 511 -13.74 6.85 15.52
CA ASP A 511 -12.95 7.79 16.32
C ASP A 511 -13.83 8.81 17.04
N CYS A 512 -14.92 9.28 16.41
CA CYS A 512 -15.88 10.16 17.07
C CYS A 512 -16.64 9.45 18.20
N ARG A 513 -16.99 8.16 18.02
CA ARG A 513 -17.54 7.33 19.10
C ARG A 513 -16.56 7.21 20.26
N ALA A 514 -15.26 7.04 19.98
CA ALA A 514 -14.23 7.01 21.01
C ALA A 514 -14.11 8.37 21.71
N CYS A 515 -14.09 9.50 20.97
CA CYS A 515 -14.12 10.84 21.57
C CYS A 515 -15.29 11.02 22.53
N GLN A 516 -16.49 10.53 22.19
CA GLN A 516 -17.65 10.55 23.08
C GLN A 516 -17.43 9.74 24.35
N ALA A 517 -16.83 8.55 24.24
CA ALA A 517 -16.52 7.72 25.39
C ALA A 517 -15.47 8.35 26.32
N PHE A 518 -14.52 9.12 25.76
CA PHE A 518 -13.42 9.74 26.50
C PHE A 518 -13.66 11.21 26.89
N GLY A 519 -14.79 11.81 26.52
CA GLY A 519 -15.07 13.21 26.85
C GLY A 519 -14.33 14.23 25.98
N VAL A 520 -13.83 13.84 24.81
CA VAL A 520 -13.08 14.72 23.89
C VAL A 520 -14.06 15.49 22.98
N PRO A 521 -14.05 16.83 22.97
CA PRO A 521 -14.97 17.63 22.15
C PRO A 521 -14.81 17.37 20.64
N ILE A 522 -15.94 17.32 19.92
CA ILE A 522 -15.96 17.11 18.46
C ILE A 522 -16.38 18.40 17.74
N TYR A 523 -15.60 18.77 16.74
CA TYR A 523 -15.78 19.93 15.87
C TYR A 523 -16.01 19.44 14.44
N TYR A 524 -17.23 19.61 13.93
CA TYR A 524 -17.62 19.00 12.66
C TYR A 524 -17.78 20.05 11.55
N ILE A 525 -17.11 19.79 10.42
CA ILE A 525 -17.23 20.51 9.16
C ILE A 525 -17.81 19.53 8.13
N LYS A 526 -18.96 19.92 7.57
CA LYS A 526 -19.68 19.09 6.61
C LYS A 526 -19.04 19.20 5.22
N ALA A 527 -18.30 18.17 4.82
CA ALA A 527 -17.54 18.16 3.57
C ALA A 527 -17.99 17.01 2.64
N PRO A 528 -18.40 17.30 1.39
CA PRO A 528 -18.86 16.26 0.48
C PRO A 528 -17.70 15.42 -0.06
N ALA A 529 -17.90 14.10 -0.08
CA ALA A 529 -17.03 13.13 -0.72
C ALA A 529 -17.10 13.29 -2.24
N LYS A 530 -15.96 13.13 -2.92
CA LYS A 530 -15.90 13.07 -4.39
C LYS A 530 -16.47 11.76 -4.91
N TYR A 531 -16.12 10.67 -4.24
CA TYR A 531 -16.60 9.32 -4.56
C TYR A 531 -17.58 8.87 -3.48
N TYR A 532 -18.86 8.88 -3.82
CA TYR A 532 -19.93 8.22 -3.07
C TYR A 532 -20.81 7.47 -4.06
N PHE A 533 -21.50 6.43 -3.60
CA PHE A 533 -22.48 5.74 -4.44
C PHE A 533 -23.65 6.70 -4.67
N GLU A 534 -23.90 7.11 -5.92
CA GLU A 534 -24.94 8.09 -6.29
C GLU A 534 -26.34 7.68 -5.78
N GLU A 535 -26.56 6.38 -5.59
CA GLU A 535 -27.80 5.81 -5.04
C GLU A 535 -28.00 6.10 -3.54
N SER A 536 -27.00 6.65 -2.86
CA SER A 536 -27.06 6.98 -1.43
C SER A 536 -26.57 8.41 -1.18
N GLU A 537 -27.42 9.41 -1.47
CA GLU A 537 -27.18 10.81 -1.07
C GLU A 537 -26.87 10.95 0.43
N ALA A 538 -27.39 10.02 1.26
CA ALA A 538 -27.10 9.94 2.69
C ALA A 538 -25.60 9.77 3.01
N LEU A 539 -24.83 9.20 2.08
CA LEU A 539 -23.38 9.00 2.21
C LEU A 539 -22.56 10.10 1.54
N MET A 540 -23.18 11.16 1.01
CA MET A 540 -22.47 12.28 0.38
C MET A 540 -21.39 12.86 1.31
N TYR A 541 -21.65 12.92 2.62
CA TYR A 541 -20.72 13.46 3.61
C TYR A 541 -19.99 12.35 4.40
N GLY A 542 -20.19 11.10 3.99
CA GLY A 542 -19.67 9.89 4.62
C GLY A 542 -20.50 9.38 5.80
N GLU A 543 -20.13 8.21 6.34
CA GLU A 543 -20.82 7.56 7.45
C GLU A 543 -20.86 8.40 8.73
N ILE A 544 -19.90 9.33 8.89
CA ILE A 544 -19.88 10.23 10.03
C ILE A 544 -21.10 11.16 10.06
N ASP A 545 -21.55 11.71 8.93
CA ASP A 545 -22.65 12.69 8.92
C ASP A 545 -23.94 12.07 9.43
N MET A 546 -24.23 10.83 9.03
CA MET A 546 -25.35 10.06 9.55
C MET A 546 -25.26 9.84 11.05
N TRP A 547 -24.06 9.61 11.57
CA TRP A 547 -23.85 9.44 13.01
C TRP A 547 -24.01 10.76 13.77
N MET A 548 -23.44 11.86 13.25
CA MET A 548 -23.53 13.20 13.83
C MET A 548 -24.98 13.68 13.95
N GLN A 549 -25.84 13.36 12.98
CA GLN A 549 -27.27 13.67 13.02
C GLN A 549 -28.03 12.97 14.16
N ASN A 550 -27.49 11.87 14.68
CA ASN A 550 -28.14 11.06 15.73
C ASN A 550 -27.60 11.34 17.13
N ILE A 551 -26.55 12.15 17.28
CA ILE A 551 -26.00 12.50 18.59
C ILE A 551 -26.42 13.91 19.00
N THR A 552 -26.92 14.06 20.22
CA THR A 552 -27.32 15.35 20.80
C THR A 552 -26.31 15.82 21.84
N GLY A 553 -26.00 17.13 21.83
CA GLY A 553 -25.31 17.81 22.93
C GLY A 553 -23.80 17.55 23.12
N PHE A 554 -23.14 16.79 22.23
CA PHE A 554 -21.71 16.45 22.37
C PHE A 554 -20.78 17.06 21.31
N TRP A 555 -21.32 17.81 20.35
CA TRP A 555 -20.55 18.39 19.26
C TRP A 555 -20.98 19.82 18.95
N ARG A 556 -20.09 20.59 18.32
CA ARG A 556 -20.39 21.96 17.86
C ARG A 556 -20.27 22.01 16.34
N HIS A 557 -21.30 22.54 15.67
CA HIS A 557 -21.22 22.86 14.24
C HIS A 557 -20.48 24.18 14.08
N TRP A 558 -19.33 24.19 13.39
CA TRP A 558 -18.52 25.41 13.35
C TRP A 558 -19.17 26.55 12.56
N ALA A 559 -19.91 26.21 11.50
CA ALA A 559 -20.62 27.20 10.68
C ALA A 559 -21.89 27.78 11.33
N GLN A 560 -22.32 27.25 12.48
CA GLN A 560 -23.41 27.83 13.27
C GLN A 560 -22.78 28.48 14.50
N ARG A 561 -22.23 29.68 14.32
CA ARG A 561 -22.15 30.59 15.46
C ARG A 561 -23.58 30.98 15.78
N ASP A 562 -24.04 30.54 16.94
CA ASP A 562 -25.22 31.12 17.56
C ASP A 562 -24.93 32.63 17.72
N ASP A 563 -25.64 33.45 16.95
CA ASP A 563 -25.88 34.86 17.30
C ASP A 563 -26.71 34.96 18.61
N GLU A 564 -27.11 33.81 19.19
CA GLU A 564 -27.68 33.65 20.53
C GLU A 564 -26.57 33.39 21.58
N ALA A 565 -25.54 34.23 21.61
CA ALA A 565 -24.72 34.34 22.81
C ALA A 565 -25.60 34.91 23.93
N ASP A 566 -26.10 33.98 24.74
CA ASP A 566 -26.73 34.11 26.05
C ASP A 566 -26.17 35.31 26.84
N ASP A 567 -27.02 36.33 27.00
CA ASP A 567 -26.80 37.58 27.74
C ASP A 567 -26.85 37.35 29.27
N THR A 568 -26.48 36.15 29.74
CA THR A 568 -26.64 35.72 31.14
C THR A 568 -25.32 35.49 31.88
N ASN A 569 -24.22 36.01 31.37
CA ASN A 569 -23.02 36.22 32.19
C ASN A 569 -23.17 37.52 33.00
N GLU A 570 -24.10 37.52 33.96
CA GLU A 570 -24.05 38.45 35.09
C GLU A 570 -22.70 38.24 35.79
N ALA A 571 -21.83 39.26 35.70
CA ALA A 571 -20.64 39.32 36.52
C ALA A 571 -21.04 39.18 38.00
N PRO A 572 -20.32 38.40 38.81
CA PRO A 572 -20.60 38.32 40.24
C PRO A 572 -20.53 39.73 40.84
N GLU A 573 -21.61 40.15 41.52
CA GLU A 573 -21.67 41.39 42.28
C GLU A 573 -20.43 41.48 43.20
N PRO A 574 -19.72 42.63 43.21
CA PRO A 574 -18.63 42.82 44.16
C PRO A 574 -19.19 42.76 45.57
N ALA A 575 -18.63 41.85 46.37
CA ALA A 575 -18.96 41.70 47.78
C ALA A 575 -18.96 43.06 48.48
N ALA A 576 -20.07 43.39 49.11
CA ALA A 576 -20.20 44.56 49.96
C ALA A 576 -19.10 44.51 51.05
N ALA A 577 -18.18 45.48 50.99
CA ALA A 577 -17.31 45.77 52.11
C ALA A 577 -18.17 46.36 53.24
N SER A 578 -18.32 45.59 54.31
CA SER A 578 -18.73 46.10 55.61
C SER A 578 -17.49 46.56 56.39
N GLU A 579 -17.63 47.77 56.94
CA GLU A 579 -16.70 48.61 57.73
C GLU A 579 -15.82 49.61 56.98
#